data_AF-A0A1F7WT10-F1
#
_entry.id   AF-A0A1F7WT10-F1
#
_cell.length_a   1.000
_cell.length_b   1.000
_cell.length_c   1.000
_cell.angle_alpha   90.00
_cell.angle_beta   90.00
_cell.angle_gamma   90.00
#
_symmetry.space_group_name_H-M   'P 1'
#
loop_
_entity.id
_entity.type
_entity.pdbx_description
1 polymer ?
#
loop_
_entity_poly.entity_id
_entity_poly.type
_entity_poly.pdbx_seq_one_letter_code
_entity_poly.pdbx_strand_id
1 'polypeptide(L)'
;MIKKVDLELPHKEIFASPTPLGLIGLAISCAALMPVALGYTVTPAALKTVAVLALLFGGGCQMITGLMEFANKNLFGGTIFTAFSFSWVYLSWSFYSLANGFMLDHSVALAVDAVLLVIFTVLTYGFGFFSKLLFLFLLDIDLLYVCKIVNGLTGTQALAFPIALLTAGMGLIALWIAMATLINPVAGRSVFHIPGPMFFAPKKSRLFDFTQRYTIFEILYKHWQKNAYKEMELKDLQAAMKEKTGKDEIVHELFYLHEYGCMVLTFDVFEKEKIHTLRLNAQGLDLYEQLVLKKYSWS
;
A
#
# COMPACT_ATOMS: atom_id res chain seq x y z
N MET A 1 -20.91 26.55 1.42
CA MET A 1 -20.21 25.28 1.71
C MET A 1 -19.13 25.11 0.65
N ILE A 2 -17.86 25.38 0.99
CA ILE A 2 -16.76 25.38 0.01
C ILE A 2 -16.51 23.93 -0.41
N LYS A 3 -16.63 23.65 -1.72
CA LYS A 3 -16.32 22.33 -2.27
C LYS A 3 -14.81 22.13 -2.18
N LYS A 4 -14.39 21.11 -1.43
CA LYS A 4 -13.04 20.55 -1.51
C LYS A 4 -12.77 20.22 -2.99
N VAL A 5 -11.74 20.82 -3.57
CA VAL A 5 -11.32 20.46 -4.92
C VAL A 5 -10.57 19.14 -4.78
N ASP A 6 -11.26 18.03 -5.01
CA ASP A 6 -10.66 16.69 -5.03
C ASP A 6 -9.78 16.57 -6.31
N LEU A 7 -8.54 17.08 -6.21
CA LEU A 7 -7.52 17.01 -7.26
C LEU A 7 -6.84 15.65 -7.38
N GLU A 8 -6.98 14.84 -6.34
CA GLU A 8 -6.76 13.41 -6.40
C GLU A 8 -8.16 12.85 -6.24
N LEU A 9 -8.63 11.99 -7.16
CA LEU A 9 -9.64 11.02 -6.76
C LEU A 9 -9.00 10.31 -5.56
N PRO A 10 -9.41 10.56 -4.31
CA PRO A 10 -8.97 9.66 -3.27
C PRO A 10 -9.61 8.36 -3.73
N HIS A 11 -8.81 7.33 -3.99
CA HIS A 11 -9.35 6.00 -4.08
C HIS A 11 -9.98 5.74 -2.71
N LYS A 12 -11.24 6.15 -2.55
CA LYS A 12 -12.01 5.95 -1.35
C LYS A 12 -12.23 4.46 -1.35
N GLU A 13 -11.42 3.78 -0.56
CA GLU A 13 -11.56 2.36 -0.30
C GLU A 13 -13.04 2.10 0.02
N ILE A 14 -13.61 1.09 -0.66
CA ILE A 14 -15.02 0.73 -0.49
C ILE A 14 -15.21 0.12 0.90
N PHE A 15 -14.20 -0.63 1.35
CA PHE A 15 -14.13 -1.26 2.64
C PHE A 15 -13.00 -0.67 3.49
N ALA A 16 -13.13 -0.78 4.82
CA ALA A 16 -11.98 -0.59 5.71
C ALA A 16 -10.87 -1.58 5.35
N SER A 17 -9.61 -1.21 5.61
CA SER A 17 -8.43 -2.03 5.32
C SER A 17 -8.62 -3.47 5.87
N PRO A 18 -8.78 -4.47 5.00
CA PRO A 18 -9.08 -5.84 5.42
C PRO A 18 -7.80 -6.67 5.65
N THR A 19 -6.63 -6.14 5.32
CA THR A 19 -5.31 -6.78 5.51
C THR A 19 -5.10 -7.39 6.92
N PRO A 20 -5.46 -6.72 8.04
CA PRO A 20 -5.25 -7.31 9.37
C PRO A 20 -6.03 -8.62 9.58
N LEU A 21 -7.24 -8.74 9.02
CA LEU A 21 -8.05 -9.95 9.13
C LEU A 21 -7.35 -11.15 8.46
N GLY A 22 -6.83 -10.95 7.25
CA GLY A 22 -6.14 -12.00 6.50
C GLY A 22 -4.86 -12.46 7.21
N LEU A 23 -4.09 -11.51 7.75
CA LEU A 23 -2.84 -11.80 8.46
C LEU A 23 -3.06 -12.46 9.84
N ILE A 24 -4.11 -12.08 10.56
CA ILE A 24 -4.51 -12.78 11.80
C ILE A 24 -4.95 -14.21 11.48
N GLY A 25 -5.77 -14.38 10.45
CA GLY A 25 -6.20 -15.71 9.99
C GLY A 25 -5.02 -16.61 9.59
N LEU A 26 -4.02 -16.03 8.92
CA LEU A 26 -2.75 -16.70 8.63
C LEU A 26 -2.03 -17.13 9.91
N ALA A 27 -1.83 -16.21 10.85
CA ALA A 27 -1.10 -16.48 12.09
C ALA A 27 -1.76 -17.59 12.93
N ILE A 28 -3.10 -17.58 13.03
CA ILE A 28 -3.87 -18.63 13.70
C ILE A 28 -3.66 -19.99 13.02
N SER A 29 -3.66 -20.01 11.68
CA SER A 29 -3.49 -21.25 10.91
C SER A 29 -2.07 -21.81 11.03
N CYS A 30 -1.05 -20.94 11.02
CA CYS A 30 0.33 -21.34 11.32
C CYS A 30 0.44 -21.93 12.73
N ALA A 31 -0.16 -21.27 13.74
CA ALA A 31 -0.15 -21.77 15.12
C ALA A 31 -0.83 -23.14 15.24
N ALA A 32 -1.93 -23.36 14.50
CA ALA A 32 -2.61 -24.65 14.45
C ALA A 32 -1.74 -25.76 13.83
N LEU A 33 -0.92 -25.45 12.82
CA LEU A 33 -0.02 -26.41 12.18
C LEU A 33 1.15 -26.82 13.08
N MET A 34 1.65 -25.93 13.95
CA MET A 34 2.90 -26.14 14.69
C MET A 34 2.98 -27.46 15.47
N PRO A 35 1.94 -27.89 16.23
CA PRO A 35 1.99 -29.16 16.96
C PRO A 35 2.17 -30.38 16.04
N VAL A 36 1.61 -30.33 14.82
CA VAL A 36 1.76 -31.40 13.83
C VAL A 36 3.12 -31.30 13.15
N ALA A 37 3.54 -30.10 12.75
CA ALA A 37 4.82 -29.85 12.08
C ALA A 37 6.03 -30.21 12.95
N LEU A 38 5.93 -30.03 14.28
CA LEU A 38 6.96 -30.41 15.24
C LEU A 38 6.83 -31.87 15.73
N GLY A 39 5.81 -32.61 15.27
CA GLY A 39 5.60 -34.00 15.64
C GLY A 39 5.05 -34.23 17.06
N TYR A 40 4.60 -33.18 17.75
CA TYR A 40 3.99 -33.31 19.09
C TYR A 40 2.67 -34.08 19.06
N THR A 41 1.87 -33.94 18.00
CA THR A 41 0.64 -34.70 17.81
C THR A 41 0.35 -34.91 16.33
N VAL A 42 0.13 -36.16 15.93
CA VAL A 42 -0.16 -36.56 14.54
C VAL A 42 -1.37 -37.51 14.46
N THR A 43 -2.26 -37.42 15.45
CA THR A 43 -3.48 -38.24 15.50
C THR A 43 -4.50 -37.79 14.44
N PRO A 44 -5.41 -38.67 13.98
CA PRO A 44 -6.50 -38.27 13.09
C PRO A 44 -7.33 -37.10 13.62
N ALA A 45 -7.52 -37.01 14.94
CA ALA A 45 -8.22 -35.90 15.59
C ALA A 45 -7.42 -34.57 15.47
N ALA A 46 -6.10 -34.62 15.64
CA ALA A 46 -5.24 -33.45 15.44
C ALA A 46 -5.25 -32.99 13.99
N LEU A 47 -5.10 -33.91 13.02
CA LEU A 47 -5.13 -33.58 11.59
C LEU A 47 -6.47 -32.97 11.17
N LYS A 48 -7.60 -33.50 11.67
CA LYS A 48 -8.94 -32.92 11.42
C LYS A 48 -9.09 -31.52 12.05
N THR A 49 -8.56 -31.32 13.25
CA THR A 49 -8.57 -30.01 13.91
C THR A 49 -7.77 -28.98 13.10
N VAL A 50 -6.57 -29.35 12.64
CA VAL A 50 -5.75 -28.52 11.76
C VAL A 50 -6.50 -28.19 10.48
N ALA A 51 -7.14 -29.19 9.85
CA ALA A 51 -7.92 -28.98 8.64
C ALA A 51 -9.02 -27.93 8.83
N VAL A 52 -9.80 -28.01 9.92
CA VAL A 52 -10.87 -27.04 10.19
C VAL A 52 -10.31 -25.64 10.41
N LEU A 53 -9.25 -25.49 11.21
CA LEU A 53 -8.66 -24.17 11.47
C LEU A 53 -8.01 -23.57 10.22
N ALA A 54 -7.29 -24.37 9.44
CA ALA A 54 -6.74 -23.98 8.15
C ALA A 54 -7.84 -23.51 7.18
N LEU A 55 -8.99 -24.18 7.15
CA LEU A 55 -10.11 -23.80 6.28
C LEU A 55 -10.74 -22.48 6.70
N LEU A 56 -11.08 -22.33 7.99
CA LEU A 56 -11.82 -21.18 8.49
C LEU A 56 -10.96 -19.92 8.56
N PHE A 57 -9.75 -20.03 9.11
CA PHE A 57 -8.87 -18.89 9.33
C PHE A 57 -7.92 -18.67 8.16
N GLY A 58 -7.26 -19.72 7.67
CA GLY A 58 -6.33 -19.62 6.54
C GLY A 58 -7.06 -19.38 5.23
N GLY A 59 -8.09 -20.19 4.96
CA GLY A 59 -8.95 -20.04 3.80
C GLY A 59 -9.92 -18.87 3.95
N GLY A 60 -10.83 -18.94 4.92
CA GLY A 60 -11.98 -18.04 5.05
C GLY A 60 -11.58 -16.58 5.25
N CYS A 61 -10.77 -16.26 6.28
CA CYS A 61 -10.37 -14.87 6.54
C CYS A 61 -9.61 -14.28 5.35
N GLN A 62 -8.69 -15.03 4.74
CA GLN A 62 -7.93 -14.53 3.60
C GLN A 62 -8.76 -14.41 2.32
N MET A 63 -9.78 -15.26 2.11
CA MET A 63 -10.71 -15.11 1.00
C MET A 63 -11.45 -13.78 1.12
N ILE A 64 -12.03 -13.52 2.29
CA ILE A 64 -12.75 -12.27 2.58
C ILE A 64 -11.82 -11.08 2.38
N THR A 65 -10.61 -11.14 2.95
CA THR A 65 -9.62 -10.07 2.79
C THR A 65 -9.26 -9.84 1.33
N GLY A 66 -8.97 -10.88 0.56
CA GLY A 66 -8.59 -10.75 -0.84
C GLY A 66 -9.69 -10.15 -1.71
N LEU A 67 -10.96 -10.55 -1.50
CA LEU A 67 -12.09 -9.96 -2.20
C LEU A 67 -12.29 -8.47 -1.84
N MET A 68 -12.14 -8.12 -0.57
CA MET A 68 -12.22 -6.72 -0.11
C MET A 68 -11.06 -5.88 -0.64
N GLU A 69 -9.84 -6.43 -0.73
CA GLU A 69 -8.69 -5.75 -1.35
C GLU A 69 -8.92 -5.51 -2.84
N PHE A 70 -9.47 -6.47 -3.59
CA PHE A 70 -9.85 -6.26 -4.99
C PHE A 70 -10.92 -5.16 -5.14
N ALA A 71 -11.92 -5.14 -4.27
CA ALA A 71 -12.92 -4.07 -4.25
C ALA A 71 -12.30 -2.70 -3.91
N ASN A 72 -11.28 -2.68 -3.04
CA ASN A 72 -10.46 -1.52 -2.74
C ASN A 72 -9.46 -1.17 -3.86
N LYS A 73 -9.45 -1.90 -4.98
CA LYS A 73 -8.54 -1.74 -6.13
C LYS A 73 -7.07 -1.98 -5.77
N ASN A 74 -6.80 -2.69 -4.69
CA ASN A 74 -5.48 -3.17 -4.34
C ASN A 74 -5.21 -4.51 -5.03
N LEU A 75 -4.62 -4.45 -6.23
CA LEU A 75 -4.31 -5.64 -7.03
C LEU A 75 -3.36 -6.59 -6.29
N PHE A 76 -2.28 -6.07 -5.70
CA PHE A 76 -1.27 -6.89 -5.03
C PHE A 76 -1.85 -7.63 -3.82
N GLY A 77 -2.54 -6.90 -2.92
CA GLY A 77 -3.18 -7.50 -1.76
C GLY A 77 -4.26 -8.51 -2.16
N GLY A 78 -5.14 -8.14 -3.09
CA GLY A 78 -6.23 -8.99 -3.55
C GLY A 78 -5.74 -10.32 -4.13
N THR A 79 -4.75 -10.28 -5.02
CA THR A 79 -4.17 -11.49 -5.64
C THR A 79 -3.52 -12.39 -4.60
N ILE A 80 -2.75 -11.83 -3.66
CA ILE A 80 -2.02 -12.63 -2.67
C ILE A 80 -2.98 -13.31 -1.68
N PHE A 81 -3.89 -12.55 -1.08
CA PHE A 81 -4.79 -13.11 -0.06
C PHE A 81 -5.75 -14.14 -0.66
N THR A 82 -6.22 -13.95 -1.89
CA THR A 82 -7.04 -14.97 -2.57
C THR A 82 -6.23 -16.22 -2.94
N ALA A 83 -5.00 -16.07 -3.45
CA ALA A 83 -4.14 -17.22 -3.79
C ALA A 83 -3.76 -18.04 -2.54
N PHE A 84 -3.39 -17.37 -1.44
CA PHE A 84 -3.10 -18.08 -0.19
C PHE A 84 -4.36 -18.72 0.40
N SER A 85 -5.52 -18.08 0.31
CA SER A 85 -6.78 -18.68 0.74
C SER A 85 -7.00 -20.06 0.10
N PHE A 86 -6.87 -20.15 -1.23
CA PHE A 86 -6.99 -21.45 -1.91
C PHE A 86 -5.88 -22.43 -1.53
N SER A 87 -4.67 -21.94 -1.28
CA SER A 87 -3.57 -22.79 -0.79
C SER A 87 -3.88 -23.38 0.61
N TRP A 88 -4.50 -22.61 1.49
CA TRP A 88 -4.96 -23.05 2.81
C TRP A 88 -6.15 -24.02 2.73
N VAL A 89 -7.07 -23.81 1.79
CA VAL A 89 -8.18 -24.75 1.50
C VAL A 89 -7.61 -26.08 1.00
N TYR A 90 -6.64 -26.05 0.08
CA TYR A 90 -5.95 -27.26 -0.38
C TYR A 90 -5.23 -27.97 0.78
N LEU A 91 -4.52 -27.23 1.63
CA LEU A 91 -3.86 -27.78 2.81
C LEU A 91 -4.88 -28.42 3.77
N SER A 92 -5.99 -27.74 4.04
CA SER A 92 -7.08 -28.25 4.86
C SER A 92 -7.60 -29.59 4.32
N TRP A 93 -7.89 -29.65 3.02
CA TRP A 93 -8.34 -30.88 2.38
C TRP A 93 -7.30 -31.99 2.46
N SER A 94 -6.01 -31.65 2.34
CA SER A 94 -4.89 -32.59 2.48
C SER A 94 -4.84 -33.22 3.88
N PHE A 95 -4.93 -32.41 4.92
CA PHE A 95 -4.95 -32.88 6.31
C PHE A 95 -6.20 -33.70 6.62
N TYR A 96 -7.37 -33.28 6.14
CA TYR A 96 -8.62 -34.03 6.31
C TYR A 96 -8.54 -35.39 5.62
N SER A 97 -8.02 -35.43 4.38
CA SER A 97 -7.82 -36.65 3.62
C SER A 97 -6.88 -37.62 4.32
N LEU A 98 -5.73 -37.12 4.78
CA LEU A 98 -4.73 -37.91 5.51
C LEU A 98 -5.33 -38.52 6.79
N ALA A 99 -6.15 -37.75 7.51
CA ALA A 99 -6.83 -38.23 8.71
C ALA A 99 -7.84 -39.36 8.45
N ASN A 100 -8.30 -39.52 7.21
CA ASN A 100 -9.21 -40.58 6.78
C ASN A 100 -8.50 -41.66 5.94
N GLY A 101 -7.16 -41.67 5.90
CA GLY A 101 -6.37 -42.68 5.20
C GLY A 101 -6.26 -42.47 3.69
N PHE A 102 -6.65 -41.31 3.15
CA PHE A 102 -6.46 -40.96 1.75
C PHE A 102 -5.21 -40.10 1.59
N MET A 103 -4.29 -40.55 0.74
CA MET A 103 -3.05 -39.83 0.42
C MET A 103 -3.19 -39.15 -0.93
N LEU A 104 -2.84 -37.86 -1.00
CA LEU A 104 -2.75 -37.13 -2.25
C LEU A 104 -1.50 -37.56 -3.02
N ASP A 105 -1.57 -37.45 -4.35
CA ASP A 105 -0.41 -37.74 -5.19
C ASP A 105 0.71 -36.71 -4.95
N HIS A 106 1.86 -37.22 -4.51
CA HIS A 106 3.01 -36.40 -4.16
C HIS A 106 3.60 -35.66 -5.36
N SER A 107 3.61 -36.28 -6.54
CA SER A 107 4.19 -35.69 -7.75
C SER A 107 3.37 -34.51 -8.24
N VAL A 108 2.03 -34.63 -8.17
CA VAL A 108 1.10 -33.54 -8.49
C VAL A 108 1.26 -32.39 -7.50
N ALA A 109 1.31 -32.67 -6.19
CA ALA A 109 1.51 -31.65 -5.17
C ALA A 109 2.83 -30.89 -5.35
N LEU A 110 3.91 -31.61 -5.65
CA LEU A 110 5.24 -31.04 -5.86
C LEU A 110 5.30 -30.13 -7.10
N ALA A 111 4.62 -30.50 -8.18
CA ALA A 111 4.54 -29.67 -9.39
C ALA A 111 3.81 -28.34 -9.10
N VAL A 112 2.75 -28.37 -8.30
CA VAL A 112 2.04 -27.16 -7.86
C VAL A 112 2.92 -26.29 -6.97
N ASP A 113 3.62 -26.88 -6.00
CA ASP A 113 4.56 -26.17 -5.12
C ASP A 113 5.66 -25.45 -5.93
N ALA A 114 6.18 -26.08 -6.98
CA ALA A 114 7.20 -25.49 -7.85
C ALA A 114 6.70 -24.25 -8.60
N VAL A 115 5.47 -24.28 -9.12
CA VAL A 115 4.86 -23.12 -9.80
C VAL A 115 4.57 -22.00 -8.80
N LEU A 116 4.06 -22.34 -7.61
CA LEU A 116 3.80 -21.38 -6.55
C LEU A 116 5.08 -20.66 -6.12
N LEU A 117 6.22 -21.36 -6.02
CA LEU A 117 7.52 -20.73 -5.73
C LEU A 117 7.88 -19.66 -6.77
N VAL A 118 7.71 -19.94 -8.06
CA VAL A 118 8.01 -18.97 -9.13
C VAL A 118 7.12 -17.73 -9.00
N ILE A 119 5.83 -17.94 -8.75
CA ILE A 119 4.86 -16.85 -8.56
C ILE A 119 5.22 -16.01 -7.34
N PHE A 120 5.46 -16.65 -6.18
CA PHE A 120 5.78 -15.94 -4.95
C PHE A 120 7.09 -15.18 -5.05
N THR A 121 8.13 -15.72 -5.71
CA THR A 121 9.40 -15.01 -5.91
C THR A 121 9.20 -13.67 -6.65
N VAL A 122 8.34 -13.64 -7.68
CA VAL A 122 8.01 -12.40 -8.40
C VAL A 122 7.23 -11.43 -7.51
N LEU A 123 6.30 -11.95 -6.71
CA LEU A 123 5.54 -11.14 -5.76
C LEU A 123 6.43 -10.57 -4.65
N THR A 124 7.36 -11.34 -4.10
CA THR A 124 8.37 -10.92 -3.12
C THR A 124 9.16 -9.73 -3.63
N TYR A 125 9.62 -9.78 -4.89
CA TYR A 125 10.27 -8.64 -5.54
C TYR A 125 9.37 -7.39 -5.57
N GLY A 126 8.11 -7.55 -5.97
CA GLY A 126 7.12 -6.47 -5.97
C GLY A 126 6.90 -5.85 -4.58
N PHE A 127 6.82 -6.68 -3.54
CA PHE A 127 6.61 -6.22 -2.17
C PHE A 127 7.82 -5.52 -1.55
N GLY A 128 9.01 -5.74 -2.10
CA GLY A 128 10.20 -4.96 -1.79
C GLY A 128 10.02 -3.46 -2.01
N PHE A 129 9.11 -3.03 -2.90
CA PHE A 129 8.81 -1.61 -3.10
C PHE A 129 7.83 -1.01 -2.08
N PHE A 130 7.18 -1.83 -1.24
CA PHE A 130 6.24 -1.34 -0.21
C PHE A 130 6.87 -1.28 1.19
N SER A 131 7.46 -2.38 1.67
CA SER A 131 8.08 -2.46 3.00
C SER A 131 9.11 -3.58 3.07
N LYS A 132 10.22 -3.36 3.79
CA LYS A 132 11.18 -4.42 4.14
C LYS A 132 10.54 -5.56 4.92
N LEU A 133 9.52 -5.27 5.74
CA LEU A 133 8.85 -6.29 6.55
C LEU A 133 7.93 -7.17 5.69
N LEU A 134 7.23 -6.58 4.73
CA LEU A 134 6.44 -7.34 3.75
C LEU A 134 7.32 -8.16 2.80
N PHE A 135 8.48 -7.61 2.41
CA PHE A 135 9.49 -8.39 1.68
C PHE A 135 9.97 -9.58 2.49
N LEU A 136 10.35 -9.39 3.76
CA LEU A 136 10.81 -10.47 4.63
C LEU A 136 9.72 -11.52 4.82
N PHE A 137 8.46 -11.09 4.98
CA PHE A 137 7.30 -11.97 5.09
C PHE A 137 7.16 -12.90 3.87
N LEU A 138 7.25 -12.37 2.65
CA LEU A 138 7.14 -13.21 1.45
C LEU A 138 8.43 -14.00 1.16
N LEU A 139 9.61 -13.46 1.49
CA LEU A 139 10.87 -14.20 1.40
C LEU A 139 10.85 -15.44 2.30
N ASP A 140 10.30 -15.34 3.50
CA ASP A 140 10.12 -16.47 4.42
C ASP A 140 9.25 -17.57 3.77
N ILE A 141 8.23 -17.18 3.01
CA ILE A 141 7.38 -18.09 2.23
C ILE A 141 8.17 -18.73 1.07
N ASP A 142 8.94 -17.94 0.33
CA ASP A 142 9.79 -18.47 -0.75
C ASP A 142 10.76 -19.52 -0.21
N LEU A 143 11.41 -19.25 0.92
CA LEU A 143 12.29 -20.19 1.60
C LEU A 143 11.54 -21.44 2.05
N LEU A 144 10.31 -21.29 2.57
CA LEU A 144 9.47 -22.43 2.96
C LEU A 144 9.16 -23.34 1.77
N TYR A 145 8.79 -22.77 0.62
CA TYR A 145 8.53 -23.54 -0.60
C TYR A 145 9.81 -24.19 -1.15
N VAL A 146 10.95 -23.51 -1.11
CA VAL A 146 12.25 -24.11 -1.46
C VAL A 146 12.53 -25.33 -0.58
N CYS A 147 12.38 -25.20 0.74
CA CYS A 147 12.57 -26.33 1.66
C CYS A 147 11.59 -27.48 1.39
N LYS A 148 10.30 -27.19 1.15
CA LYS A 148 9.30 -28.19 0.78
C LYS A 148 9.65 -28.95 -0.50
N ILE A 149 10.05 -28.23 -1.54
CA ILE A 149 10.40 -28.81 -2.84
C ILE A 149 11.64 -29.69 -2.73
N VAL A 150 12.70 -29.21 -2.07
CA VAL A 150 13.92 -30.00 -1.86
C VAL A 150 13.62 -31.24 -1.02
N ASN A 151 12.81 -31.11 0.05
CA ASN A 151 12.36 -32.25 0.85
C ASN A 151 11.61 -33.28 -0.04
N GLY A 152 10.65 -32.81 -0.85
CA GLY A 152 9.85 -33.66 -1.73
C GLY A 152 10.63 -34.32 -2.86
N LEU A 153 11.70 -33.70 -3.37
CA LEU A 153 12.56 -34.28 -4.42
C LEU A 153 13.58 -35.27 -3.87
N THR A 154 14.15 -35.00 -2.69
CA THR A 154 15.24 -35.80 -2.13
C THR A 154 14.77 -36.87 -1.15
N GLY A 155 13.53 -36.76 -0.65
CA GLY A 155 13.01 -37.59 0.43
C GLY A 155 13.68 -37.34 1.78
N THR A 156 14.48 -36.27 1.92
CA THR A 156 15.21 -35.98 3.16
C THR A 156 14.29 -35.48 4.27
N GLN A 157 14.47 -35.99 5.49
CA GLN A 157 13.76 -35.48 6.68
C GLN A 157 14.47 -34.29 7.33
N ALA A 158 15.70 -33.96 6.91
CA ALA A 158 16.49 -32.88 7.50
C ALA A 158 15.82 -31.50 7.39
N LEU A 159 14.93 -31.34 6.40
CA LEU A 159 14.22 -30.08 6.15
C LEU A 159 12.90 -29.94 6.91
N ALA A 160 12.43 -30.97 7.62
CA ALA A 160 11.17 -30.91 8.37
C ALA A 160 11.21 -29.81 9.46
N PHE A 161 12.30 -29.74 10.23
CA PHE A 161 12.46 -28.73 11.27
C PHE A 161 12.59 -27.29 10.71
N PRO A 162 13.42 -27.02 9.68
CA PRO A 162 13.42 -25.74 8.97
C PRO A 162 12.04 -25.32 8.47
N ILE A 163 11.25 -26.22 7.87
CA ILE A 163 9.89 -25.92 7.39
C ILE A 163 9.00 -25.48 8.55
N ALA A 164 9.08 -26.17 9.70
CA ALA A 164 8.32 -25.79 10.90
C ALA A 164 8.75 -24.41 11.43
N LEU A 165 10.05 -24.12 11.44
CA LEU A 165 10.57 -22.83 11.89
C LEU A 165 10.12 -21.67 10.98
N LEU A 166 10.18 -21.85 9.67
CA LEU A 166 9.69 -20.87 8.69
C LEU A 166 8.17 -20.69 8.84
N THR A 167 7.41 -21.77 9.05
CA THR A 167 5.95 -21.67 9.32
C THR A 167 5.65 -20.80 10.54
N ALA A 168 6.42 -20.97 11.63
CA ALA A 168 6.32 -20.13 12.81
C ALA A 168 6.74 -18.68 12.53
N GLY A 169 7.86 -18.49 11.82
CA GLY A 169 8.39 -17.18 11.42
C GLY A 169 7.36 -16.37 10.64
N MET A 170 6.83 -16.94 9.56
CA MET A 170 5.74 -16.37 8.76
C MET A 170 4.56 -15.95 9.64
N GLY A 171 4.08 -16.84 10.53
CA GLY A 171 2.94 -16.55 11.40
C GLY A 171 3.20 -15.38 12.36
N LEU A 172 4.41 -15.31 12.92
CA LEU A 172 4.82 -14.23 13.82
C LEU A 172 4.98 -12.89 13.09
N ILE A 173 5.58 -12.89 11.90
CA ILE A 173 5.72 -11.69 11.07
C ILE A 173 4.33 -11.18 10.64
N ALA A 174 3.44 -12.09 10.20
CA ALA A 174 2.06 -11.75 9.86
C ALA A 174 1.32 -11.11 11.03
N LEU A 175 1.44 -11.72 12.22
CA LEU A 175 0.82 -11.20 13.44
C LEU A 175 1.38 -9.82 13.79
N TRP A 176 2.70 -9.61 13.69
CA TRP A 176 3.32 -8.32 13.93
C TRP A 176 2.78 -7.24 12.99
N ILE A 177 2.71 -7.53 11.69
CA ILE A 177 2.15 -6.60 10.69
C ILE A 177 0.68 -6.30 11.02
N ALA A 178 -0.13 -7.33 11.33
CA ALA A 178 -1.53 -7.15 11.67
C ALA A 178 -1.72 -6.26 12.91
N MET A 179 -0.95 -6.50 13.97
CA MET A 179 -0.99 -5.68 15.18
C MET A 179 -0.54 -4.25 14.89
N ALA A 180 0.49 -4.05 14.08
CA ALA A 180 0.92 -2.72 13.67
C ALA A 180 -0.18 -1.96 12.91
N THR A 181 -0.87 -2.63 11.99
CA THR A 181 -1.96 -2.02 11.21
C THR A 181 -3.21 -1.71 12.04
N LEU A 182 -3.47 -2.45 13.13
CA LEU A 182 -4.62 -2.20 14.01
C LEU A 182 -4.30 -1.20 15.13
N ILE A 183 -3.15 -1.34 15.78
CA ILE A 183 -2.82 -0.61 17.00
C ILE A 183 -2.20 0.76 16.71
N ASN A 184 -1.35 0.90 15.69
CA ASN A 184 -0.69 2.18 15.43
C ASN A 184 -1.70 3.31 15.12
N PRO A 185 -2.75 3.09 14.29
CA PRO A 185 -3.76 4.13 14.05
C PRO A 185 -4.56 4.47 15.30
N VAL A 186 -4.93 3.46 16.10
CA VAL A 186 -5.70 3.67 17.35
C VAL A 186 -4.86 4.39 18.41
N ALA A 187 -3.56 4.10 18.48
CA ALA A 187 -2.64 4.71 19.43
C ALA A 187 -2.15 6.10 19.01
N GLY A 188 -2.40 6.53 17.76
CA GLY A 188 -1.89 7.78 17.21
C GLY A 188 -0.36 7.85 17.12
N ARG A 189 0.34 6.72 17.24
CA ARG A 189 1.81 6.62 17.20
C ARG A 189 2.25 5.22 16.75
N SER A 190 3.48 5.12 16.24
CA SER A 190 4.08 3.84 15.84
C SER A 190 4.48 3.01 17.07
N VAL A 191 3.55 2.25 17.65
CA VAL A 191 3.82 1.26 18.72
C VAL A 191 4.59 0.07 18.16
N PHE A 192 4.12 -0.47 17.04
CA PHE A 192 4.80 -1.53 16.29
C PHE A 192 5.49 -0.92 15.08
N HIS A 193 6.80 -1.08 15.00
CA HIS A 193 7.56 -0.51 13.90
C HIS A 193 7.35 -1.28 12.60
N ILE A 194 6.99 -0.56 11.53
CA ILE A 194 7.01 -1.07 10.15
C ILE A 194 8.09 -0.30 9.38
N PRO A 195 9.19 -0.95 8.97
CA PRO A 195 10.22 -0.31 8.18
C PRO A 195 9.72 0.06 6.79
N GLY A 196 10.29 1.11 6.20
CA GLY A 196 10.01 1.55 4.84
C GLY A 196 10.44 0.51 3.76
N PRO A 197 10.35 0.86 2.47
CA PRO A 197 10.59 -0.07 1.38
C PRO A 197 12.04 -0.57 1.32
N MET A 198 12.22 -1.77 0.77
CA MET A 198 13.53 -2.36 0.48
C MET A 198 14.13 -1.81 -0.81
N PHE A 199 13.30 -1.66 -1.84
CA PHE A 199 13.66 -1.13 -3.15
C PHE A 199 13.02 0.24 -3.36
N PHE A 200 13.75 1.15 -3.98
CA PHE A 200 13.26 2.48 -4.31
C PHE A 200 13.00 2.55 -5.81
N ALA A 201 11.75 2.74 -6.21
CA ALA A 201 11.44 3.03 -7.59
C ALA A 201 12.07 4.38 -7.99
N PRO A 202 12.64 4.50 -9.19
CA PRO A 202 13.10 5.79 -9.70
C PRO A 202 11.91 6.75 -9.65
N LYS A 203 12.10 7.94 -9.06
CA LYS A 203 11.08 8.98 -9.08
C LYS A 203 10.71 9.18 -10.54
N LYS A 204 9.45 8.92 -10.92
CA LYS A 204 8.95 9.30 -12.25
C LYS A 204 9.36 10.75 -12.45
N SER A 205 10.17 11.04 -13.47
CA SER A 205 10.54 12.42 -13.78
C SER A 205 9.23 13.19 -13.83
N ARG A 206 9.06 14.20 -12.98
CA ARG A 206 7.86 15.02 -13.03
C ARG A 206 7.81 15.56 -14.46
N LEU A 207 6.90 15.05 -15.27
CA LEU A 207 6.68 15.48 -16.65
C LEU A 207 6.36 16.98 -16.71
N PHE A 208 5.97 17.55 -15.57
CA PHE A 208 5.65 18.95 -15.39
C PHE A 208 6.39 19.54 -14.17
N ASP A 209 7.13 20.62 -14.38
CA ASP A 209 7.81 21.36 -13.31
C ASP A 209 6.81 22.29 -12.60
N PHE A 210 6.30 21.85 -11.45
CA PHE A 210 5.36 22.63 -10.63
C PHE A 210 6.00 23.84 -9.92
N THR A 211 7.31 24.04 -10.03
CA THR A 211 8.03 25.10 -9.30
C THR A 211 7.43 26.47 -9.60
N GLN A 212 7.17 26.80 -10.87
CA GLN A 212 6.60 28.11 -11.24
C GLN A 212 5.23 28.35 -10.60
N ARG A 213 4.30 27.39 -10.73
CA ARG A 213 2.97 27.50 -10.12
C ARG A 213 3.06 27.63 -8.60
N TYR A 214 3.83 26.77 -7.96
CA TYR A 214 4.02 26.81 -6.51
C TYR A 214 4.51 28.19 -6.04
N THR A 215 5.50 28.74 -6.73
CA THR A 215 6.07 30.04 -6.38
C THR A 215 5.08 31.19 -6.61
N ILE A 216 4.30 31.17 -7.70
CA ILE A 216 3.23 32.15 -7.94
C ILE A 216 2.23 32.15 -6.76
N PHE A 217 1.73 30.98 -6.38
CA PHE A 217 0.79 30.88 -5.27
C PHE A 217 1.43 31.31 -3.94
N GLU A 218 2.69 30.93 -3.66
CA GLU A 218 3.39 31.33 -2.44
C GLU A 218 3.52 32.85 -2.32
N ILE A 219 3.94 33.53 -3.40
CA ILE A 219 4.11 34.99 -3.43
C ILE A 219 2.76 35.69 -3.22
N LEU A 220 1.74 35.30 -3.99
CA LEU A 220 0.42 35.93 -3.92
C LEU A 220 -0.28 35.62 -2.59
N TYR A 221 -0.08 34.43 -2.01
CA TYR A 221 -0.60 34.10 -0.69
C TYR A 221 0.03 34.98 0.41
N LYS A 222 1.36 35.16 0.38
CA LYS A 222 2.06 36.08 1.31
C LYS A 222 1.62 37.53 1.13
N HIS A 223 1.35 37.96 -0.10
CA HIS A 223 0.80 39.27 -0.38
C HIS A 223 -0.60 39.42 0.22
N TRP A 224 -1.46 38.42 0.04
CA TRP A 224 -2.80 38.39 0.61
C TRP A 224 -2.78 38.42 2.15
N GLN A 225 -1.87 37.70 2.81
CA GLN A 225 -1.75 37.74 4.28
C GLN A 225 -1.47 39.15 4.82
N LYS A 226 -0.78 40.00 4.04
CA LYS A 226 -0.41 41.36 4.45
C LYS A 226 -1.41 42.41 3.97
N ASN A 227 -2.01 42.21 2.80
CA ASN A 227 -2.79 43.24 2.09
C ASN A 227 -4.23 42.81 1.76
N ALA A 228 -4.68 41.67 2.28
CA ALA A 228 -5.96 41.04 1.97
C ALA A 228 -6.17 40.91 0.44
N TYR A 229 -7.35 41.24 -0.07
CA TYR A 229 -7.67 41.14 -1.51
C TYR A 229 -7.17 42.31 -2.35
N LYS A 230 -6.20 43.08 -1.88
CA LYS A 230 -5.52 44.07 -2.73
C LYS A 230 -4.79 43.33 -3.87
N GLU A 231 -4.86 43.89 -5.06
CA GLU A 231 -4.20 43.33 -6.24
C GLU A 231 -2.72 43.72 -6.27
N MET A 232 -1.89 42.80 -6.76
CA MET A 232 -0.47 42.98 -7.01
C MET A 232 -0.26 43.33 -8.49
N GLU A 233 0.64 44.26 -8.80
CA GLU A 233 1.01 44.54 -10.19
C GLU A 233 1.79 43.36 -10.79
N LEU A 234 1.59 43.11 -12.09
CA LEU A 234 2.31 42.04 -12.79
C LEU A 234 3.83 42.17 -12.66
N LYS A 235 4.35 43.41 -12.72
CA LYS A 235 5.79 43.70 -12.62
C LYS A 235 6.38 43.26 -11.28
N ASP A 236 5.66 43.48 -10.20
CA ASP A 236 6.08 43.09 -8.85
C ASP A 236 6.13 41.57 -8.71
N LEU A 237 5.13 40.87 -9.26
CA LEU A 237 5.14 39.41 -9.27
C LEU A 237 6.31 38.87 -10.11
N GLN A 238 6.54 39.43 -11.31
CA GLN A 238 7.64 39.02 -12.18
C GLN A 238 9.01 39.23 -11.52
N ALA A 239 9.19 40.35 -10.80
CA ALA A 239 10.41 40.62 -10.04
C ALA A 239 10.62 39.57 -8.93
N ALA A 240 9.58 39.27 -8.15
CA ALA A 240 9.65 38.27 -7.08
C ALA A 240 9.84 36.83 -7.61
N MET A 241 9.27 36.51 -8.77
CA MET A 241 9.47 35.23 -9.47
C MET A 241 10.90 35.08 -9.96
N LYS A 242 11.47 36.15 -10.53
CA LYS A 242 12.87 36.18 -11.00
C LYS A 242 13.84 35.97 -9.86
N GLU A 243 13.61 36.60 -8.72
CA GLU A 243 14.42 36.45 -7.52
C GLU A 243 14.44 35.00 -7.01
N LYS A 244 13.28 34.33 -7.01
CA LYS A 244 13.14 32.96 -6.46
C LYS A 244 13.50 31.84 -7.42
N THR A 245 13.23 32.00 -8.72
CA THR A 245 13.30 30.91 -9.72
C THR A 245 14.26 31.18 -10.87
N GLY A 246 14.78 32.41 -10.98
CA GLY A 246 15.58 32.86 -12.13
C GLY A 246 14.78 33.07 -13.42
N LYS A 247 13.46 32.87 -13.41
CA LYS A 247 12.55 33.02 -14.56
C LYS A 247 11.47 34.05 -14.25
N ASP A 248 11.16 34.91 -15.22
CA ASP A 248 10.10 35.93 -15.15
C ASP A 248 8.98 35.72 -16.20
N GLU A 249 9.15 34.77 -17.11
CA GLU A 249 8.13 34.37 -18.10
C GLU A 249 7.05 33.48 -17.45
N ILE A 250 6.02 34.14 -16.93
CA ILE A 250 4.93 33.50 -16.16
C ILE A 250 3.54 33.79 -16.72
N VAL A 251 3.43 34.61 -17.78
CA VAL A 251 2.15 35.11 -18.30
C VAL A 251 1.22 33.96 -18.73
N HIS A 252 1.77 32.93 -19.39
CA HIS A 252 1.01 31.75 -19.80
C HIS A 252 0.42 30.99 -18.61
N GLU A 253 1.17 30.88 -17.50
CA GLU A 253 0.68 30.28 -16.26
C GLU A 253 -0.43 31.11 -15.62
N LEU A 254 -0.33 32.45 -15.66
CA LEU A 254 -1.35 33.34 -15.11
C LEU A 254 -2.68 33.20 -15.86
N PHE A 255 -2.66 33.17 -17.20
CA PHE A 255 -3.86 32.92 -17.99
C PHE A 255 -4.47 31.55 -17.71
N TYR A 256 -3.64 30.50 -17.63
CA TYR A 256 -4.11 29.16 -17.27
C TYR A 256 -4.78 29.14 -15.88
N LEU A 257 -4.14 29.74 -14.87
CA LEU A 257 -4.65 29.77 -13.50
C LEU A 257 -5.91 30.63 -13.34
N HIS A 258 -6.07 31.65 -14.19
CA HIS A 258 -7.28 32.43 -14.30
C HIS A 258 -8.44 31.60 -14.84
N GLU A 259 -8.25 30.92 -15.98
CA GLU A 259 -9.25 30.02 -16.59
C GLU A 259 -9.58 28.83 -15.68
N TYR A 260 -8.58 28.33 -14.95
CA TYR A 260 -8.78 27.28 -13.95
C TYR A 260 -9.60 27.77 -12.72
N GLY A 261 -9.79 29.08 -12.58
CA GLY A 261 -10.63 29.68 -11.54
C GLY A 261 -9.92 29.92 -10.21
N CYS A 262 -8.59 30.00 -10.18
CA CYS A 262 -7.82 30.25 -8.95
C CYS A 262 -7.42 31.70 -8.73
N MET A 263 -7.52 32.55 -9.76
CA MET A 263 -7.09 33.94 -9.65
C MET A 263 -7.96 34.90 -10.47
N VAL A 264 -7.93 36.15 -10.05
CA VAL A 264 -8.53 37.26 -10.78
C VAL A 264 -7.40 38.01 -11.48
N LEU A 265 -7.56 38.20 -12.79
CA LEU A 265 -6.70 39.07 -13.59
C LEU A 265 -7.48 40.32 -13.93
N THR A 266 -6.85 41.47 -13.76
CA THR A 266 -7.34 42.77 -14.18
C THR A 266 -6.48 43.23 -15.35
N PHE A 267 -7.11 43.53 -16.48
CA PHE A 267 -6.44 43.91 -17.71
C PHE A 267 -6.26 45.42 -17.83
N ASP A 268 -5.28 45.83 -18.63
CA ASP A 268 -5.04 47.24 -18.94
C ASP A 268 -6.24 47.87 -19.67
N VAL A 269 -6.50 49.15 -19.38
CA VAL A 269 -7.65 49.89 -19.93
C VAL A 269 -7.50 50.14 -21.43
N PHE A 270 -6.26 50.27 -21.92
CA PHE A 270 -5.94 50.55 -23.32
C PHE A 270 -5.56 49.28 -24.09
N GLU A 271 -4.85 48.35 -23.44
CA GLU A 271 -4.43 47.07 -24.01
C GLU A 271 -5.20 45.90 -23.35
N LYS A 272 -6.39 45.58 -23.86
CA LYS A 272 -7.33 44.61 -23.25
C LYS A 272 -6.78 43.19 -23.05
N GLU A 273 -5.70 42.83 -23.71
CA GLU A 273 -5.06 41.51 -23.62
C GLU A 273 -3.90 41.47 -22.61
N LYS A 274 -3.54 42.62 -22.02
CA LYS A 274 -2.38 42.73 -21.13
C LYS A 274 -2.81 42.77 -19.67
N ILE A 275 -2.26 41.84 -18.89
CA ILE A 275 -2.49 41.78 -17.44
C ILE A 275 -1.82 43.00 -16.80
N HIS A 276 -2.61 43.80 -16.08
CA HIS A 276 -2.15 44.95 -15.31
C HIS A 276 -1.88 44.55 -13.86
N THR A 277 -2.92 44.02 -13.21
CA THR A 277 -2.88 43.58 -11.81
C THR A 277 -3.54 42.22 -11.65
N LEU A 278 -3.21 41.53 -10.55
CA LEU A 278 -3.72 40.20 -10.28
C LEU A 278 -3.79 39.89 -8.78
N ARG A 279 -4.60 38.91 -8.42
CA ARG A 279 -4.64 38.34 -7.06
C ARG A 279 -5.21 36.93 -7.06
N LEU A 280 -4.95 36.17 -6.00
CA LEU A 280 -5.70 34.95 -5.72
C LEU A 280 -7.14 35.30 -5.34
N ASN A 281 -8.07 34.45 -5.78
CA ASN A 281 -9.43 34.45 -5.26
C ASN A 281 -9.54 33.45 -4.09
N ALA A 282 -10.72 33.35 -3.47
CA ALA A 282 -10.94 32.44 -2.35
C ALA A 282 -10.61 30.97 -2.69
N GLN A 283 -10.89 30.53 -3.92
CA GLN A 283 -10.61 29.17 -4.37
C GLN A 283 -9.10 28.93 -4.52
N GLY A 284 -8.34 29.90 -5.04
CA GLY A 284 -6.89 29.81 -5.13
C GLY A 284 -6.20 29.81 -3.77
N LEU A 285 -6.69 30.61 -2.82
CA LEU A 285 -6.20 30.60 -1.43
C LEU A 285 -6.44 29.23 -0.77
N ASP A 286 -7.67 28.73 -0.85
CA ASP A 286 -8.03 27.44 -0.25
C ASP A 286 -7.25 26.30 -0.91
N LEU A 287 -7.04 26.35 -2.23
CA LEU A 287 -6.22 25.38 -2.95
C LEU A 287 -4.78 25.34 -2.42
N TYR A 288 -4.16 26.51 -2.23
CA TYR A 288 -2.80 26.59 -1.68
C TYR A 288 -2.74 26.10 -0.24
N GLU A 289 -3.69 26.50 0.60
CA GLU A 289 -3.77 26.04 1.99
C GLU A 289 -3.95 24.52 2.09
N GLN A 290 -4.74 23.93 1.19
CA GLN A 290 -4.95 22.48 1.15
C GLN A 290 -3.71 21.72 0.69
N LEU A 291 -3.14 22.10 -0.47
CA LEU A 291 -2.06 21.34 -1.10
C LEU A 291 -0.70 21.58 -0.43
N VAL A 292 -0.43 22.82 -0.01
CA VAL A 292 0.88 23.25 0.48
C VAL A 292 0.92 23.30 2.00
N LEU A 293 -0.05 23.98 2.61
CA LEU A 293 -0.11 24.14 4.06
C LEU A 293 -0.81 22.98 4.76
N LYS A 294 -1.29 21.98 4.01
CA LYS A 294 -1.82 20.74 4.57
C LYS A 294 -3.00 20.97 5.53
N LYS A 295 -3.80 22.02 5.29
CA LYS A 295 -4.87 22.53 6.18
C LYS A 295 -5.88 21.48 6.67
N TYR A 296 -6.08 20.39 5.94
CA TYR A 296 -6.99 19.30 6.31
C TYR A 296 -6.31 17.94 6.51
N SER A 297 -4.99 17.85 6.40
CA SER A 297 -4.29 16.65 6.85
C SER A 297 -4.01 16.79 8.34
N TRP A 298 -4.96 16.33 9.13
CA TRP A 298 -4.73 16.08 10.55
C TRP A 298 -3.76 14.91 10.66
N SER A 299 -2.59 15.18 11.22
CA SER A 299 -1.62 14.16 11.65
C SER A 299 -2.17 13.34 12.79
#